data_AF-A0A2S6GJ31-F1
#
_entry.id   AF-A0A2S6GJ31-F1
#
_cell.length_a   1.000
_cell.length_b   1.000
_cell.length_c   1.000
_cell.angle_alpha   90.00
_cell.angle_beta   90.00
_cell.angle_gamma   90.00
#
_symmetry.space_group_name_H-M   'P 1'
#
loop_
_entity.id
_entity.type
_entity.pdbx_description
1 polymer ?
#
loop_
_entity_poly.entity_id
_entity_poly.type
_entity_poly.pdbx_seq_one_letter_code
_entity_poly.pdbx_strand_id
1 'polypeptide(L)' 'MEAELAAKLPHVTLTDRAVTLRSVERMGCLIDETGRITGAVPIDPWAPAA' A
#
# COMPACT_ATOMS: atom_id res chain seq x y z
N MET A 1 -2.48 -11.42 -14.05
CA MET A 1 -1.66 -10.19 -13.96
C MET A 1 -0.19 -10.49 -14.18
N GLU A 2 0.46 -11.35 -13.37
CA GLU A 2 1.88 -11.72 -13.58
C GLU A 2 2.17 -12.36 -14.94
N ALA A 3 1.37 -13.35 -15.38
CA ALA A 3 1.60 -14.02 -16.67
C ALA A 3 1.52 -13.07 -17.88
N GLU A 4 0.60 -12.11 -17.82
CA GLU A 4 0.46 -11.02 -18.80
C GLU A 4 1.69 -10.09 -18.80
N LEU A 5 2.22 -9.78 -17.61
CA LEU A 5 3.43 -8.97 -17.46
C LEU A 5 4.66 -9.70 -18.00
N ALA A 6 4.79 -11.00 -17.72
CA ALA A 6 5.87 -11.84 -18.21
C ALA A 6 5.87 -11.95 -19.74
N ALA A 7 4.70 -12.00 -20.37
CA ALA A 7 4.57 -11.96 -21.82
C ALA A 7 5.00 -10.62 -22.42
N LYS A 8 4.73 -9.50 -21.72
CA LYS A 8 5.07 -8.14 -22.17
C LYS A 8 6.52 -7.76 -21.89
N LEU A 9 7.17 -8.40 -20.92
CA LEU A 9 8.54 -8.08 -20.48
C LEU A 9 9.41 -9.36 -20.42
N PRO A 10 9.75 -9.96 -21.58
CA PRO A 10 10.43 -11.26 -21.63
C PRO A 10 11.88 -11.24 -21.11
N HIS A 11 12.47 -10.06 -20.95
CA HIS A 11 13.81 -9.87 -20.40
C HIS A 11 13.82 -9.71 -18.87
N VAL A 12 12.65 -9.60 -18.24
CA VAL A 12 12.52 -9.49 -16.79
C VAL A 12 12.30 -10.88 -16.21
N THR A 13 13.15 -11.26 -15.25
CA THR A 13 13.00 -12.53 -14.51
C THR A 13 12.26 -12.27 -13.21
N LEU A 14 11.21 -13.03 -12.95
CA LEU A 14 10.53 -13.02 -11.65
C LEU A 14 11.44 -13.66 -10.60
N THR A 15 11.85 -12.88 -9.59
CA THR A 15 12.78 -13.34 -8.56
C THR A 15 12.09 -13.85 -7.30
N ASP A 16 10.92 -13.30 -6.97
CA ASP A 16 10.16 -13.67 -5.77
C ASP A 16 8.65 -13.50 -6.01
N ARG A 17 7.85 -14.24 -5.22
CA ARG A 17 6.39 -14.11 -5.19
C ARG A 17 5.93 -13.86 -3.76
N ALA A 18 5.54 -12.63 -3.48
CA ALA A 18 4.92 -12.26 -2.22
C ALA A 18 3.40 -12.43 -2.30
N VAL A 19 2.81 -12.98 -1.23
CA VAL A 19 1.36 -12.96 -1.02
C VAL A 19 1.05 -11.81 -0.07
N THR A 20 0.35 -10.79 -0.56
CA THR A 20 -0.12 -9.69 0.29
C THR A 20 -1.43 -10.09 0.96
N LEU A 21 -1.41 -10.25 2.29
CA LEU A 21 -2.64 -10.30 3.07
C LEU A 21 -3.31 -8.92 3.05
N ARG A 22 -4.64 -8.88 3.11
CA ARG A 22 -5.41 -7.62 3.13
C ARG A 22 -4.91 -6.74 4.28
N SER A 23 -4.07 -5.78 3.92
CA SER A 23 -3.54 -4.77 4.82
C SER A 23 -4.32 -3.50 4.55
N VAL A 24 -5.02 -3.01 5.56
CA VAL A 24 -5.65 -1.70 5.48
C VAL A 24 -4.63 -0.71 5.99
N GLU A 25 -4.02 0.03 5.08
CA GLU A 25 -3.20 1.17 5.45
C GLU A 25 -4.08 2.16 6.21
N ARG A 26 -3.76 2.38 7.49
CA ARG A 26 -4.52 3.29 8.37
C ARG A 26 -3.95 4.71 8.32
N MET A 27 -3.31 5.08 7.22
CA MET A 27 -2.75 6.41 7.00
C MET A 27 -3.89 7.43 7.17
N GLY A 28 -3.68 8.41 8.03
CA GLY A 28 -4.70 9.40 8.37
C GLY A 28 -5.72 8.92 9.38
N CYS A 29 -5.47 7.84 10.14
CA CYS A 29 -6.30 7.46 11.28
C CYS A 29 -5.60 7.78 12.61
N LEU A 30 -6.34 8.30 13.59
CA LEU A 30 -5.90 8.37 14.98
C LEU A 30 -6.12 7.00 15.63
N ILE A 31 -5.09 6.51 16.32
CA ILE A 31 -5.10 5.19 16.95
C ILE A 31 -4.92 5.35 18.46
N ASP A 32 -5.81 4.74 19.25
CA ASP A 32 -5.67 4.70 20.71
C ASP A 32 -4.62 3.67 21.16
N GLU A 33 -4.33 3.65 22.46
CA GLU A 33 -3.35 2.74 23.07
C GLU A 33 -3.71 1.24 22.87
N THR A 34 -4.96 0.93 22.55
CA THR A 34 -5.45 -0.43 22.29
C THR A 34 -5.45 -0.79 20.81
N GLY A 35 -4.99 0.11 19.94
CA GLY A 35 -4.92 -0.11 18.50
C GLY A 35 -6.23 0.13 17.76
N ARG A 36 -7.23 0.76 18.40
CA ARG A 36 -8.52 1.09 17.75
C ARG A 36 -8.48 2.46 17.09
N ILE A 37 -9.22 2.58 15.99
CA ILE A 37 -9.40 3.85 15.29
C ILE A 37 -10.36 4.72 16.09
N THR A 38 -9.90 5.90 16.51
CA THR A 38 -10.71 6.88 17.25
C THR A 38 -11.08 8.11 16.42
N GLY A 39 -10.46 8.27 15.24
CA GLY A 39 -10.77 9.35 14.32
C GLY A 39 -9.97 9.25 13.02
N ALA A 40 -10.25 10.17 12.10
CA ALA A 40 -9.51 10.33 10.86
C ALA A 40 -9.04 11.78 10.68
N VAL A 41 -7.82 11.96 10.20
CA VAL A 41 -7.19 13.22 9.84
C VAL A 41 -7.11 13.28 8.31
N PRO A 42 -7.56 14.37 7.68
CA PRO A 42 -7.38 14.57 6.25
C PRO A 42 -5.90 14.51 5.88
N ILE A 43 -5.57 13.73 4.86
CA ILE A 43 -4.23 13.69 4.28
C ILE A 43 -4.34 14.20 2.86
N ASP A 44 -3.47 15.15 2.52
CA ASP A 44 -3.26 15.60 1.17
C ASP A 44 -1.82 15.23 0.75
N PRO A 45 -1.64 14.06 0.10
CA PRO A 45 -0.33 13.63 -0.43
C PRO A 45 0.27 14.59 -1.46
N TRP A 46 -0.51 15.53 -2.00
CA TRP A 46 -0.10 16.46 -3.04
C TRP A 46 0.01 17.90 -2.52
N ALA A 47 -0.18 18.11 -1.22
CA ALA A 47 0.04 19.41 -0.61
C ALA A 47 1.50 19.85 -0.83
N PRO A 48 1.75 21.14 -1.10
CA PRO A 48 3.11 21.66 -1.18
C PRO A 48 3.83 21.45 0.15
N ALA A 49 5.11 21.09 0.10
CA ALA A 49 5.94 21.00 1.30
C ALA A 49 6.02 22.39 1.97
N ALA A 50 5.78 22.44 3.28
CA ALA A 50 5.84 23.64 4.10
C ALA A 50 7.29 24.10 4.33
#